data_AF-A0A660QEQ2-F1
#
_entry.id   AF-A0A660QEQ2-F1
#
_cell.length_a   1.000
_cell.length_b   1.000
_cell.length_c   1.000
_cell.angle_alpha   90.00
_cell.angle_beta   90.00
_cell.angle_gamma   90.00
#
_symmetry.space_group_name_H-M   'P 1'
#
loop_
_entity.id
_entity.type
_entity.pdbx_description
1 polymer ?
#
loop_
_entity_poly.entity_id
_entity_poly.type
_entity_poly.pdbx_seq_one_letter_code
_entity_poly.pdbx_strand_id
1 'polypeptide(L)'
;MNLGLLEALDQLEEEKGIPKEEVIEILERALVSAYKKNFGSMKNVEIKIDKMTGDIQLFQVLEVVENVEDPVTQISLEDPKKISATADLGETVLKKMSAKN
;
A
#
# COMPACT_ATOMS: atom_id res chain seq x y z
N MET A 1 12.92 5.85 7.41
CA MET A 1 13.89 5.81 6.31
C MET A 1 14.67 4.52 6.41
N ASN A 2 14.74 3.74 5.32
CA ASN A 2 15.50 2.49 5.22
C ASN A 2 16.50 2.58 4.07
N LEU A 3 17.64 3.22 4.33
CA LEU A 3 18.67 3.52 3.32
C LEU A 3 19.38 2.26 2.81
N GLY A 4 19.57 1.25 3.67
CA GLY A 4 20.23 0.00 3.27
C GLY A 4 19.45 -0.84 2.25
N LEU A 5 18.12 -0.71 2.22
CA LEU A 5 17.30 -1.36 1.18
C LEU A 5 17.59 -0.75 -0.20
N LEU A 6 17.60 0.59 -0.30
CA LEU A 6 17.81 1.28 -1.57
C LEU A 6 19.24 1.05 -2.10
N GLU A 7 20.24 1.11 -1.23
CA GLU A 7 21.63 0.79 -1.59
C GLU A 7 21.77 -0.63 -2.14
N ALA A 8 21.10 -1.62 -1.54
CA ALA A 8 21.13 -2.99 -2.03
C ALA A 8 20.43 -3.16 -3.39
N LEU A 9 19.38 -2.38 -3.65
CA LEU A 9 18.68 -2.36 -4.93
C LEU A 9 19.53 -1.70 -6.02
N ASP A 10 20.17 -0.58 -5.72
CA ASP A 10 21.07 0.10 -6.66
C ASP A 10 22.27 -0.80 -7.03
N GLN A 11 22.86 -1.51 -6.05
CA GLN A 11 23.91 -2.50 -6.32
C GLN A 11 23.43 -3.64 -7.22
N LEU A 12 22.21 -4.13 -7.00
CA LEU A 12 21.64 -5.20 -7.80
C LEU A 12 21.41 -4.76 -9.25
N GLU A 13 21.02 -3.50 -9.46
CA GLU A 13 20.88 -2.91 -10.78
C GLU A 13 22.25 -2.78 -11.48
N GLU A 14 23.28 -2.30 -10.77
CA GLU A 14 24.63 -2.18 -11.32
C GLU A 14 25.27 -3.54 -11.66
N GLU A 15 25.14 -4.54 -10.79
CA GLU A 15 25.82 -5.83 -10.97
C GLU A 15 25.07 -6.79 -11.89
N LYS A 16 23.73 -6.77 -11.86
CA LYS A 16 22.89 -7.76 -12.55
C LYS A 16 22.03 -7.15 -13.66
N GLY A 17 21.99 -5.83 -13.78
CA GLY A 17 21.15 -5.14 -14.77
C GLY A 17 19.65 -5.28 -14.49
N ILE A 18 19.27 -5.57 -13.24
CA ILE A 18 17.86 -5.73 -12.85
C ILE A 18 17.35 -4.37 -12.38
N PRO A 19 16.35 -3.77 -13.02
CA PRO A 19 15.82 -2.47 -12.61
C PRO A 19 15.30 -2.52 -11.18
N LYS A 20 15.72 -1.58 -10.33
CA LYS A 20 15.25 -1.50 -8.94
C LYS A 20 13.73 -1.46 -8.83
N GLU A 21 13.04 -0.82 -9.77
CA GLU A 21 11.59 -0.74 -9.79
C GLU A 21 10.92 -2.11 -9.88
N GLU A 22 11.47 -3.03 -10.69
CA GLU A 22 10.94 -4.39 -10.83
C GLU A 22 11.06 -5.16 -9.52
N VAL A 23 12.20 -5.02 -8.83
CA VAL A 23 12.44 -5.67 -7.54
C VAL A 23 11.53 -5.10 -6.47
N ILE A 24 11.34 -3.78 -6.44
CA ILE A 24 10.40 -3.11 -5.53
C ILE A 24 8.99 -3.65 -5.73
N GLU A 25 8.50 -3.78 -6.96
CA GLU A 25 7.17 -4.32 -7.25
C GLU A 25 7.02 -5.80 -6.82
N ILE A 26 8.09 -6.59 -6.95
CA ILE A 26 8.11 -7.97 -6.45
C ILE A 26 8.04 -7.97 -4.91
N LEU A 27 8.81 -7.12 -4.24
CA LEU A 27 8.82 -6.99 -2.79
C LEU A 27 7.46 -6.55 -2.25
N GLU A 28 6.83 -5.53 -2.85
CA GLU A 28 5.49 -5.07 -2.50
C GLU A 28 4.47 -6.22 -2.56
N ARG A 29 4.45 -6.98 -3.66
CA ARG A 29 3.56 -8.14 -3.82
C ARG A 29 3.84 -9.24 -2.80
N ALA A 30 5.12 -9.53 -2.54
CA ALA A 30 5.52 -10.53 -1.56
C ALA A 30 5.08 -10.14 -0.14
N LEU A 31 5.25 -8.87 0.23
CA LEU A 31 4.82 -8.33 1.52
C LEU A 31 3.30 -8.37 1.67
N VAL A 32 2.53 -8.03 0.62
CA VAL A 32 1.08 -8.15 0.62
C VAL A 32 0.65 -9.61 0.84
N SER A 33 1.28 -10.55 0.16
CA SER A 33 1.02 -11.98 0.31
C SER A 33 1.30 -12.47 1.74
N ALA A 34 2.45 -12.07 2.31
CA ALA A 34 2.82 -12.40 3.67
C ALA A 34 1.84 -11.80 4.70
N TYR A 35 1.42 -10.55 4.50
CA TYR A 35 0.44 -9.90 5.36
C TYR A 35 -0.91 -10.63 5.31
N LYS A 36 -1.42 -10.94 4.11
CA LYS A 36 -2.69 -11.66 3.92
C LYS A 36 -2.69 -13.02 4.62
N LYS A 37 -1.57 -13.75 4.57
CA LYS A 37 -1.41 -15.05 5.24
C LYS A 37 -1.54 -14.95 6.77
N ASN A 38 -1.05 -13.87 7.37
CA ASN A 38 -1.03 -13.70 8.82
C ASN A 38 -2.31 -13.09 9.40
N PHE A 39 -3.03 -12.26 8.63
CA PHE A 39 -4.14 -11.45 9.17
C PHE A 39 -5.54 -11.80 8.64
N GLY A 40 -5.67 -12.77 7.71
CA GLY A 40 -6.88 -13.59 7.46
C GLY A 40 -8.21 -12.93 7.07
N SER A 41 -8.36 -11.62 7.25
CA SER A 41 -9.63 -10.89 7.19
C SER A 41 -9.54 -9.61 6.34
N MET A 42 -8.39 -8.94 6.31
CA MET A 42 -8.15 -7.80 5.43
C MET A 42 -7.68 -8.28 4.06
N LYS A 43 -8.62 -8.40 3.11
CA LYS A 43 -8.35 -8.81 1.72
C LYS A 43 -7.83 -7.65 0.86
N ASN A 44 -8.16 -6.43 1.25
CA ASN A 44 -8.01 -5.18 0.51
C ASN A 44 -6.88 -4.33 1.10
N VAL A 45 -5.66 -4.86 1.05
CA VAL A 45 -4.47 -4.10 1.45
C VAL A 45 -3.48 -3.97 0.31
N GLU A 46 -2.79 -2.84 0.32
CA GLU A 46 -1.69 -2.53 -0.58
C GLU A 46 -0.49 -2.09 0.24
N ILE A 47 0.70 -2.51 -0.18
CA ILE A 47 1.95 -2.07 0.43
C ILE A 47 2.73 -1.31 -0.62
N LYS A 48 3.23 -0.12 -0.26
CA LYS A 48 4.12 0.68 -1.09
C LYS A 48 5.46 0.86 -0.42
N ILE A 49 6.52 0.83 -1.22
CA ILE A 49 7.85 1.20 -0.80
C ILE A 49 8.19 2.53 -1.45
N ASP A 50 8.51 3.52 -0.62
CA ASP A 50 8.99 4.81 -1.10
C ASP A 50 10.37 4.64 -1.75
N LYS A 51 10.47 4.94 -3.05
CA LYS A 51 11.68 4.73 -3.85
C LYS A 51 12.82 5.68 -3.50
N MET A 52 12.54 6.76 -2.76
CA MET A 52 13.54 7.74 -2.33
C MET A 52 14.01 7.50 -0.90
N THR A 53 13.12 7.04 -0.03
CA THR A 53 13.40 6.90 1.41
C THR A 53 13.50 5.45 1.90
N GLY A 54 13.03 4.50 1.10
CA GLY A 54 12.91 3.09 1.47
C GLY A 54 11.78 2.81 2.47
N ASP A 55 10.93 3.80 2.77
CA ASP A 55 9.86 3.65 3.73
C ASP A 55 8.75 2.74 3.22
N ILE A 56 8.46 1.71 4.01
CA ILE A 56 7.38 0.75 3.72
C ILE A 56 6.10 1.27 4.37
N GLN A 57 5.05 1.40 3.56
CA GLN A 57 3.76 1.91 3.99
C GLN A 57 2.66 0.90 3.64
N LEU A 58 1.82 0.59 4.63
CA LEU A 58 0.63 -0.24 4.45
C LEU A 58 -0.60 0.64 4.27
N PHE A 59 -1.41 0.30 3.28
CA PHE A 59 -2.67 0.96 2.97
C PHE A 59 -3.81 -0.05 2.98
N GLN A 60 -4.95 0.39 3.48
CA GLN A 60 -6.23 -0.26 3.26
C GLN A 60 -6.88 0.36 2.03
N VAL A 61 -7.39 -0.49 1.14
CA VAL A 61 -7.94 -0.14 -0.16
C VAL A 61 -9.46 -0.13 -0.03
N LEU A 62 -10.09 1.04 -0.03
CA LEU A 62 -11.54 1.17 0.23
C LEU A 62 -12.28 1.64 -1.01
N GLU A 63 -13.44 1.06 -1.29
CA GLU A 63 -14.36 1.54 -2.32
C GLU A 63 -15.26 2.65 -1.75
N VAL A 64 -15.37 3.75 -2.50
CA VAL A 64 -16.23 4.88 -2.13
C VAL A 64 -17.66 4.56 -2.54
N VAL A 65 -18.56 4.45 -1.56
CA VAL A 65 -19.97 4.10 -1.75
C VAL A 65 -20.89 5.09 -1.06
N GLU A 66 -22.15 5.11 -1.46
CA GLU A 66 -23.15 5.95 -0.78
C GLU A 66 -23.58 5.34 0.55
N ASN A 67 -23.88 4.04 0.54
CA ASN A 67 -24.29 3.27 1.71
C ASN A 67 -23.25 2.18 2.00
N VAL A 68 -22.59 2.26 3.15
CA VAL A 68 -21.55 1.29 3.55
C VAL A 68 -22.20 0.00 4.03
N GLU A 69 -21.95 -1.10 3.33
CA GLU A 69 -22.35 -2.46 3.71
C GLU A 69 -21.22 -3.19 4.44
N ASP A 70 -19.97 -2.97 4.03
CA ASP A 70 -18.78 -3.54 4.65
C ASP A 70 -17.74 -2.45 4.97
N PRO A 71 -17.61 -2.00 6.23
CA PRO A 71 -16.66 -0.94 6.61
C PRO A 71 -15.19 -1.38 6.51
N VAL A 72 -14.91 -2.66 6.27
CA VAL A 72 -13.55 -3.15 6.02
C VAL A 72 -13.13 -2.86 4.58
N THR A 73 -14.07 -2.85 3.63
CA THR A 73 -13.80 -2.71 2.19
C THR A 73 -14.41 -1.46 1.57
N GLN A 74 -15.29 -0.76 2.27
CA GLN A 74 -16.04 0.38 1.78
C GLN A 74 -15.93 1.60 2.71
N ILE A 75 -16.14 2.78 2.15
CA ILE A 75 -16.18 4.06 2.86
C ILE A 75 -17.23 4.98 2.23
N SER A 76 -17.89 5.81 3.04
CA SER A 76 -18.84 6.81 2.53
C SER A 76 -18.15 8.10 2.12
N LEU A 77 -18.73 8.79 1.12
CA LEU A 77 -18.30 10.14 0.72
C LEU A 77 -18.39 11.17 1.86
N GLU A 78 -19.28 10.92 2.83
CA GLU A 78 -19.49 11.82 3.96
C GLU A 78 -18.41 11.71 5.05
N ASP A 79 -17.48 10.74 4.98
CA ASP A 79 -16.39 10.63 5.96
C ASP A 79 -15.38 11.78 5.74
N PRO A 80 -15.36 12.81 6.61
CA PRO A 80 -14.64 14.05 6.35
C PRO A 80 -13.11 13.91 6.42
N LYS A 81 -12.58 12.72 6.77
CA LYS A 81 -11.19 12.60 7.21
C LYS A 81 -10.18 12.14 6.18
N LYS A 82 -10.50 11.36 5.14
CA LYS A 82 -9.42 10.56 4.48
C LYS A 82 -9.59 10.17 3.02
N ILE A 83 -10.47 10.82 2.29
CA ILE A 83 -10.52 10.68 0.84
C ILE A 83 -9.77 11.89 0.28
N SER A 84 -8.80 11.68 -0.62
CA SER A 84 -8.29 12.78 -1.46
C SER A 84 -9.50 13.62 -1.85
N ALA A 85 -9.48 14.94 -1.69
CA ALA A 85 -10.65 15.83 -1.76
C ALA A 85 -11.40 15.85 -3.13
N THR A 86 -11.16 14.84 -3.96
CA THR A 86 -11.50 14.67 -5.36
C THR A 86 -12.06 13.29 -5.69
N ALA A 87 -12.21 12.34 -4.75
CA ALA A 87 -12.66 11.00 -5.14
C ALA A 87 -14.18 10.92 -5.28
N ASP A 88 -14.63 10.22 -6.32
CA ASP A 88 -16.02 10.07 -6.70
C ASP A 88 -16.62 8.73 -6.23
N LEU A 89 -17.95 8.60 -6.25
CA LEU A 89 -18.62 7.31 -6.01
C LEU A 89 -18.12 6.25 -6.99
N GLY A 90 -17.85 5.05 -6.47
CA GLY A 90 -17.29 3.92 -7.21
C GLY A 90 -15.77 3.95 -7.36
N GLU A 91 -15.09 5.01 -6.92
CA GLU A 91 -13.63 5.05 -6.92
C GLU A 91 -13.01 4.28 -5.74
N THR A 92 -11.73 3.95 -5.87
CA THR A 92 -10.96 3.28 -4.83
C THR A 92 -9.97 4.25 -4.21
N VAL A 93 -9.95 4.31 -2.88
CA VAL A 93 -9.09 5.19 -2.10
C VAL A 93 -8.13 4.40 -1.21
N LEU A 94 -6.93 4.95 -1.04
CA LEU A 94 -5.89 4.35 -0.19
C LEU A 94 -5.87 5.03 1.18
N LYS A 95 -6.33 4.31 2.20
CA LYS A 95 -6.27 4.76 3.59
C LYS A 95 -5.00 4.24 4.23
N LYS A 96 -4.05 5.15 4.50
CA LYS A 96 -2.80 4.80 5.20
C LYS A 96 -3.11 4.18 6.57
N MET A 97 -2.62 2.96 6.77
CA MET A 97 -2.66 2.25 8.04
C MET A 97 -1.50 2.75 8.89
N SER A 98 -1.80 3.45 9.98
CA SER A 98 -0.80 3.66 11.01
C SER A 98 -0.63 2.33 11.76
N ALA A 99 0.60 1.83 11.84
CA ALA A 99 0.95 0.86 12.85
C ALA A 99 0.80 1.56 14.22
N LYS A 100 -0.40 1.50 14.79
CA LYS A 100 -0.59 1.81 16.20
C LYS A 100 -0.14 0.58 16.97
N ASN A 101 0.96 0.76 17.71
CA ASN A 101 1.27 -0.04 18.90
C ASN A 101 0.06 -0.13 19.81
#